data_AF-A0A837FG50-F1
#
_entry.id   AF-A0A837FG50-F1
#
_cell.length_a   1.000
_cell.length_b   1.000
_cell.length_c   1.000
_cell.angle_alpha   90.00
_cell.angle_beta   90.00
_cell.angle_gamma   90.00
#
_symmetry.space_group_name_H-M   'P 1'
#
loop_
_entity.id
_entity.type
_entity.pdbx_description
1 polymer ?
#
loop_
_entity_poly.entity_id
_entity_poly.type
_entity_poly.pdbx_seq_one_letter_code
_entity_poly.pdbx_strand_id
1 'polypeptide(L)'
;MSTFTKEWLLKTIAELEEERDATPGAVNEDAARALEAMKIALASLEADVVAWTDEQELRDVEKYGFGYLFTANPVTPNADPHRVIKLYAAPPVPVSVPDEATPDNIQMLASTFAPCGVTYQWDRDDCNAAADSWNACRAAMLQGADPDFREISNSSTKHFRENAETSTKCWCRTCRPVTFADSHFVVCPECGNKRCPHANDHRHACTGSNEPGQEGSAYPAAPQQEVK
;
A
#
# COMPACT_ATOMS: atom_id res chain seq x y z
N MET A 1 -12.64 25.89 28.48
CA MET A 1 -11.76 25.04 27.65
C MET A 1 -11.14 25.95 26.62
N SER A 2 -9.83 26.18 26.66
CA SER A 2 -9.13 26.94 25.62
C SER A 2 -9.28 26.18 24.31
N THR A 3 -9.95 26.77 23.34
CA THR A 3 -10.11 26.19 22.00
C THR A 3 -8.74 26.17 21.35
N PHE A 4 -8.14 24.99 21.21
CA PHE A 4 -6.87 24.82 20.54
C PHE A 4 -7.09 24.98 19.03
N THR A 5 -6.70 26.13 18.48
CA THR A 5 -6.93 26.42 17.05
C THR A 5 -5.68 26.12 16.22
N LYS A 6 -5.87 25.87 14.93
CA LYS A 6 -4.76 25.63 13.98
C LYS A 6 -3.81 26.83 13.93
N GLU A 7 -4.36 28.05 14.00
CA GLU A 7 -3.57 29.28 13.97
C GLU A 7 -2.70 29.43 15.22
N TRP A 8 -3.22 29.03 16.39
CA TRP A 8 -2.45 28.98 17.62
C TRP A 8 -1.26 28.02 17.48
N LEU A 9 -1.49 26.82 16.94
CA LEU A 9 -0.45 25.81 16.75
C LEU A 9 0.65 26.29 15.80
N LEU A 10 0.28 26.88 14.66
CA LEU A 10 1.22 27.45 13.69
C LEU A 10 2.09 28.53 14.32
N LYS A 11 1.49 29.44 15.09
CA LYS A 11 2.21 30.52 15.76
C LYS A 11 3.20 29.96 16.79
N THR A 12 2.78 29.02 17.62
CA THR A 12 3.63 28.43 18.66
C THR A 12 4.79 27.63 18.06
N ILE A 13 4.60 26.89 16.98
CA ILE A 13 5.70 26.19 16.29
C ILE A 13 6.74 27.20 15.79
N ALA A 14 6.30 28.28 15.14
CA ALA A 14 7.21 29.30 14.61
C ALA A 14 8.05 29.99 15.70
N GLU A 15 7.42 30.34 16.83
CA GLU A 15 8.12 30.94 17.99
C GLU A 15 9.19 29.99 18.55
N LEU A 16 8.86 28.69 18.69
CA LEU A 16 9.80 27.70 19.22
C LEU A 16 10.95 27.38 18.25
N GLU A 17 10.72 27.42 16.94
CA GLU A 17 11.78 27.27 15.94
C GLU A 17 12.75 28.45 15.96
N GLU A 18 12.24 29.68 16.11
CA GLU A 18 13.06 30.89 16.23
C GLU A 18 13.94 30.86 17.50
N GLU A 19 13.38 30.45 18.63
CA GLU A 19 14.14 30.32 19.90
C GLU A 19 15.27 29.28 19.79
N ARG A 20 15.01 28.16 19.12
CA ARG A 20 16.00 27.11 18.85
C ARG A 20 17.15 27.65 17.99
N ASP A 21 16.82 28.38 16.93
CA ASP A 21 17.82 28.92 16.00
C ASP A 21 18.63 30.07 16.64
N ALA A 22 18.03 30.82 17.56
CA ALA A 22 18.70 31.88 18.32
C ALA A 22 19.66 31.36 19.41
N THR A 23 19.46 30.12 19.90
CA THR A 23 20.31 29.52 20.95
C THR A 23 20.87 28.14 20.54
N PRO A 24 21.77 28.08 19.53
CA PRO A 24 22.38 26.83 19.12
C PRO A 24 23.21 26.23 20.26
N GLY A 25 22.80 25.07 20.78
CA GLY A 25 23.53 24.31 21.81
C GLY A 25 22.83 24.15 23.16
N ALA A 26 21.73 24.86 23.42
CA ALA A 26 20.86 24.61 24.57
C ALA A 26 19.78 23.58 24.19
N VAL A 27 20.19 22.32 23.97
CA VAL A 27 19.24 21.26 23.56
C VAL A 27 18.48 20.77 24.79
N ASN A 28 17.31 21.35 25.06
CA ASN A 28 16.35 20.68 25.92
C ASN A 28 15.62 19.62 25.08
N GLU A 29 15.98 18.35 25.27
CA GLU A 29 15.35 17.20 24.59
C GLU A 29 13.82 17.20 24.73
N ASP A 30 13.29 17.70 25.85
CA ASP A 30 11.85 17.83 26.06
C ASP A 30 11.22 18.88 25.14
N ALA A 31 11.90 20.00 24.93
CA ALA A 31 11.45 21.06 24.02
C ALA A 31 11.49 20.60 22.56
N ALA A 32 12.55 19.87 22.18
CA ALA A 32 12.66 19.27 20.85
C ALA A 32 11.55 18.24 20.59
N ARG A 33 11.29 17.33 21.54
CA ARG A 33 10.20 16.36 21.44
C ARG A 33 8.82 17.02 21.39
N ALA A 34 8.61 18.08 22.17
CA ALA A 34 7.35 18.83 22.17
C ALA A 34 7.10 19.52 20.82
N LEU A 35 8.14 20.11 20.22
CA LEU A 35 8.06 20.74 18.90
C LEU A 35 7.74 19.74 17.79
N GLU A 36 8.40 18.57 17.79
CA GLU A 36 8.07 17.50 16.84
C GLU A 36 6.63 16.98 17.02
N ALA A 37 6.16 16.83 18.26
CA ALA A 37 4.77 16.47 18.53
C ALA A 37 3.77 17.52 18.01
N MET A 38 4.08 18.81 18.15
CA MET A 38 3.26 19.90 17.60
C MET A 38 3.21 19.86 16.06
N LYS A 39 4.33 19.58 15.39
CA LYS A 39 4.38 19.40 13.93
C LYS A 39 3.54 18.22 13.47
N ILE A 40 3.60 17.09 14.17
CA ILE A 40 2.77 15.91 13.88
C ILE A 40 1.28 16.23 14.05
N ALA A 41 0.92 16.97 15.11
CA ALA A 41 -0.46 17.41 15.31
C ALA A 41 -0.92 18.33 14.18
N LEU A 42 -0.07 19.25 13.71
CA LEU A 42 -0.38 20.13 12.57
C LEU A 42 -0.60 19.31 11.29
N ALA A 43 0.31 18.39 10.97
CA ALA A 43 0.18 17.51 9.80
C ALA A 43 -1.11 16.66 9.86
N SER A 44 -1.51 16.22 11.06
CA SER A 44 -2.75 15.47 11.25
C SER A 44 -4.00 16.33 11.03
N LEU A 45 -3.95 17.63 11.37
CA LEU A 45 -5.05 18.57 11.15
C LEU A 45 -5.17 19.01 9.68
N GLU A 46 -4.06 18.98 8.93
CA GLU A 46 -4.00 19.34 7.50
C GLU A 46 -4.19 18.15 6.56
N ALA A 47 -4.34 16.93 7.09
CA ALA A 47 -4.47 15.74 6.28
C ALA A 47 -5.72 15.79 5.39
N ASP A 48 -5.52 15.54 4.10
CA ASP A 48 -6.61 15.41 3.14
C ASP A 48 -7.33 14.06 3.32
N VAL A 49 -8.65 14.08 3.10
CA VAL A 49 -9.47 12.87 3.13
C VAL A 49 -9.15 12.04 1.90
N VAL A 50 -8.73 10.80 2.10
CA VAL A 50 -8.37 9.88 1.01
C VAL A 50 -9.58 9.09 0.51
N ALA A 51 -10.40 8.63 1.45
CA ALA A 51 -11.58 7.83 1.20
C ALA A 51 -12.61 8.05 2.30
N TRP A 52 -13.80 7.49 2.12
CA TRP A 52 -14.73 7.32 3.23
C TRP A 52 -15.24 5.88 3.27
N THR A 53 -15.73 5.48 4.44
CA THR A 53 -16.36 4.19 4.68
C THR A 53 -17.53 4.38 5.65
N ASP A 54 -18.28 3.32 5.94
CA ASP A 54 -19.35 3.36 6.92
C ASP A 54 -19.10 2.41 8.10
N GLU A 55 -19.93 2.51 9.12
CA GLU A 55 -19.80 1.70 10.34
C GLU A 55 -20.00 0.19 10.07
N GLN A 56 -20.78 -0.17 9.04
CA GLN A 56 -21.01 -1.57 8.68
C GLN A 56 -19.76 -2.17 8.05
N GLU A 57 -19.13 -1.45 7.13
CA GLU A 57 -17.89 -1.88 6.51
C GLU A 57 -16.75 -1.99 7.53
N LEU A 58 -16.68 -1.09 8.52
CA LEU A 58 -15.71 -1.22 9.61
C LEU A 58 -15.94 -2.48 10.48
N ARG A 59 -17.20 -2.83 10.76
CA ARG A 59 -17.53 -4.10 11.45
C ARG A 59 -17.15 -5.31 10.61
N ASP A 60 -17.34 -5.23 9.29
CA ASP A 60 -16.99 -6.33 8.39
C ASP A 60 -15.46 -6.47 8.23
N VAL A 61 -14.71 -5.37 8.29
CA VAL A 61 -13.24 -5.40 8.40
C VAL A 61 -12.80 -6.10 9.68
N GLU A 62 -13.38 -5.77 10.84
CA GLU A 62 -13.03 -6.41 12.11
C GLU A 62 -13.37 -7.92 12.12
N LYS A 63 -14.52 -8.29 11.54
CA LYS A 63 -15.02 -9.66 11.59
C LYS A 63 -14.41 -10.58 10.52
N TYR A 64 -14.27 -10.07 9.30
CA TYR A 64 -13.91 -10.88 8.12
C TYR A 64 -12.60 -10.44 7.46
N GLY A 65 -12.02 -9.31 7.87
CA GLY A 65 -10.76 -8.80 7.34
C GLY A 65 -10.90 -8.03 6.02
N PHE A 66 -12.11 -7.68 5.59
CA PHE A 66 -12.34 -6.88 4.39
C PHE A 66 -13.58 -5.98 4.54
N GLY A 67 -13.56 -4.84 3.85
CA GLY A 67 -14.68 -3.91 3.75
C GLY A 67 -14.50 -2.96 2.58
N TYR A 68 -15.57 -2.29 2.18
CA TYR A 68 -15.58 -1.38 1.05
C TYR A 68 -15.06 0.02 1.43
N LEU A 69 -14.30 0.59 0.51
CA LEU A 69 -13.82 1.97 0.54
C LEU A 69 -14.51 2.74 -0.59
N PHE A 70 -14.96 3.95 -0.29
CA PHE A 70 -15.66 4.82 -1.23
C PHE A 70 -14.87 6.10 -1.50
N THR A 71 -15.09 6.69 -2.67
CA THR A 71 -14.40 7.91 -3.12
C THR A 71 -14.80 9.10 -2.24
N ALA A 72 -13.79 9.78 -1.67
CA ALA A 72 -13.99 10.94 -0.81
C ALA A 72 -14.64 12.14 -1.51
N ASN A 73 -14.41 12.30 -2.83
CA ASN A 73 -14.94 13.44 -3.57
C ASN A 73 -15.23 13.08 -5.06
N PRO A 74 -16.49 13.14 -5.54
CA PRO A 74 -17.70 13.42 -4.78
C PRO A 74 -18.13 12.22 -3.92
N VAL A 75 -18.67 12.51 -2.74
CA VAL A 75 -19.44 11.52 -1.98
C VAL A 75 -20.65 11.11 -2.82
N THR A 76 -20.95 9.82 -2.90
CA THR A 76 -22.07 9.32 -3.71
C THR A 76 -23.37 10.03 -3.31
N PRO A 77 -24.20 10.50 -4.27
CA PRO A 77 -25.39 11.31 -3.97
C PRO A 77 -26.40 10.67 -3.01
N ASN A 78 -26.41 9.34 -2.93
CA ASN A 78 -27.31 8.57 -2.08
C ASN A 78 -26.69 8.18 -0.72
N ALA A 79 -25.47 8.65 -0.41
CA ALA A 79 -24.86 8.38 0.89
C ALA A 79 -25.58 9.17 1.98
N ASP A 80 -25.98 8.49 3.05
CA ASP A 80 -26.44 9.14 4.28
C ASP A 80 -25.26 9.86 4.93
N PRO A 81 -25.28 11.20 5.06
CA PRO A 81 -24.18 11.96 5.67
C PRO A 81 -23.82 11.48 7.09
N HIS A 82 -24.75 10.86 7.82
CA HIS A 82 -24.52 10.36 9.18
C HIS A 82 -23.73 9.05 9.20
N ARG A 83 -23.61 8.37 8.06
CA ARG A 83 -22.85 7.13 7.90
C ARG A 83 -21.47 7.33 7.29
N VAL A 84 -21.12 8.55 6.91
CA VAL A 84 -19.85 8.86 6.25
C VAL A 84 -18.74 9.01 7.29
N ILE A 85 -17.89 8.00 7.40
CA ILE A 85 -16.66 8.04 8.20
C ILE A 85 -15.49 8.35 7.25
N LYS A 86 -14.90 9.54 7.42
CA LYS A 86 -13.75 9.98 6.61
C LYS A 86 -12.47 9.28 7.04
N LEU A 87 -11.74 8.78 6.07
CA LEU A 87 -10.45 8.12 6.26
C LEU A 87 -9.33 9.04 5.76
N TYR A 88 -8.29 9.16 6.58
CA TYR A 88 -7.12 9.98 6.31
C TYR A 88 -5.92 9.06 6.19
N ALA A 89 -5.00 9.39 5.28
CA ALA A 89 -3.69 8.77 5.31
C ALA A 89 -3.01 9.19 6.62
N ALA A 90 -2.42 8.22 7.33
CA ALA A 90 -1.52 8.57 8.43
C ALA A 90 -0.41 9.46 7.86
N PRO A 91 -0.07 10.58 8.52
CA PRO A 91 1.08 11.37 8.12
C PRO A 91 2.31 10.46 8.03
N PRO A 92 3.15 10.60 6.99
CA PRO A 92 4.37 9.80 6.92
C PRO A 92 5.17 10.06 8.20
N VAL A 93 5.42 9.00 8.98
CA VAL A 93 6.27 9.10 10.16
C VAL A 93 7.63 9.58 9.66
N PRO A 94 8.17 10.71 10.16
CA PRO A 94 9.51 11.12 9.80
C PRO A 94 10.45 10.01 10.25
N VAL A 95 10.97 9.24 9.29
CA VAL A 95 12.08 8.33 9.55
C VAL A 95 13.24 9.23 9.90
N SER A 96 13.66 9.20 11.17
CA SER A 96 14.82 9.95 11.64
C SER A 96 16.04 9.40 10.92
N VAL A 97 16.38 9.98 9.78
CA VAL A 97 17.61 9.70 9.09
C VAL A 97 18.74 10.34 9.90
N PRO A 98 19.77 9.57 10.27
CA PRO A 98 20.91 10.14 10.99
C PRO A 98 21.56 11.30 10.24
N ASP A 99 22.24 12.19 10.97
CA ASP A 99 22.96 13.31 10.38
C ASP A 99 24.08 12.85 9.43
N GLU A 100 24.50 13.76 8.53
CA GLU A 100 25.61 13.50 7.61
C GLU A 100 26.92 13.32 8.39
N ALA A 101 27.65 12.24 8.09
CA ALA A 101 28.93 11.99 8.72
C ALA A 101 30.03 12.79 8.03
N THR A 102 30.82 13.51 8.81
CA THR A 102 32.09 14.10 8.38
C THR A 102 33.25 13.27 8.93
N PRO A 103 34.43 13.28 8.27
CA PRO A 103 35.61 12.56 8.76
C PRO A 103 36.00 12.96 10.19
N ASP A 104 35.82 14.23 10.56
CA ASP A 104 36.11 14.75 11.91
C ASP A 104 35.14 14.18 12.95
N ASN A 105 33.85 14.04 12.62
CA ASN A 105 32.84 13.42 13.49
C ASN A 105 33.12 11.92 13.66
N ILE A 106 33.51 11.23 12.59
CA ILE A 106 33.90 9.82 12.63
C ILE A 106 35.12 9.60 13.52
N GLN A 107 36.14 10.46 13.41
CA GLN A 107 37.33 10.39 14.24
C GLN A 107 37.00 10.55 15.74
N MET A 108 36.09 11.47 16.08
CA MET A 108 35.60 11.68 17.44
C MET A 108 34.85 10.45 17.97
N LEU A 109 33.97 9.85 17.16
CA LEU A 109 33.23 8.64 17.52
C LEU A 109 34.14 7.43 17.72
N ALA A 110 35.09 7.23 16.81
CA ALA A 110 36.08 6.15 16.88
C ALA A 110 36.96 6.25 18.15
N SER A 111 37.26 7.48 18.59
CA SER A 111 38.01 7.74 19.82
C SER A 111 37.18 7.48 21.08
N THR A 112 35.88 7.75 21.04
CA THR A 112 34.97 7.62 22.20
C THR A 112 34.57 6.17 22.51
N PHE A 113 34.46 5.32 21.49
CA PHE A 113 33.98 3.92 21.62
C PHE A 113 35.10 2.86 21.57
N ALA A 114 36.35 3.25 21.81
CA ALA A 114 37.48 2.33 21.84
C ALA A 114 37.29 1.23 22.93
N PRO A 115 37.15 -0.06 22.56
CA PRO A 115 37.05 -1.14 23.54
C PRO A 115 38.37 -1.23 24.32
N CYS A 116 38.29 -1.22 25.65
CA CYS A 116 39.42 -1.52 26.54
C CYS A 116 40.63 -0.58 26.46
N GLY A 117 40.43 0.72 26.16
CA GLY A 117 41.49 1.73 26.30
C GLY A 117 42.59 1.67 25.24
N VAL A 118 42.37 0.96 24.13
CA VAL A 118 43.24 0.97 22.96
C VAL A 118 42.66 1.94 21.95
N THR A 119 43.21 3.15 21.88
CA THR A 119 42.88 4.11 20.81
C THR A 119 43.49 3.60 19.51
N TYR A 120 42.69 2.93 18.67
CA TYR A 120 43.02 2.84 17.25
C TYR A 120 42.90 4.26 16.68
N GLN A 121 44.02 4.92 16.42
CA GLN A 121 44.02 6.17 15.67
C GLN A 121 43.74 5.82 14.22
N TRP A 122 42.49 6.01 13.80
CA TRP A 122 42.12 5.95 12.41
C TRP A 122 42.87 7.06 11.68
N ASP A 123 43.45 6.71 10.53
CA ASP A 123 44.01 7.74 9.67
C ASP A 123 42.90 8.48 8.92
N ARG A 124 43.28 9.52 8.18
CA ARG A 124 42.32 10.35 7.46
C ARG A 124 41.58 9.56 6.38
N ASP A 125 42.20 8.55 5.79
CA ASP A 125 41.60 7.76 4.72
C ASP A 125 40.57 6.76 5.29
N ASP A 126 40.86 6.17 6.46
CA ASP A 126 39.90 5.35 7.20
C ASP A 126 38.65 6.16 7.59
N CYS A 127 38.83 7.38 8.12
CA CYS A 127 37.72 8.26 8.47
C CYS A 127 36.90 8.69 7.25
N ASN A 128 37.54 8.97 6.11
CA ASN A 128 36.86 9.27 4.86
C ASN A 128 36.02 8.08 4.39
N ALA A 129 36.59 6.87 4.37
CA ALA A 129 35.91 5.66 3.93
C ALA A 129 34.68 5.33 4.80
N ALA A 130 34.76 5.54 6.12
CA ALA A 130 33.62 5.38 7.00
C ALA A 130 32.55 6.47 6.82
N ALA A 131 32.94 7.73 6.62
CA ALA A 131 32.00 8.80 6.31
C ALA A 131 31.26 8.53 4.99
N ASP A 132 31.99 8.11 3.95
CA ASP A 132 31.41 7.75 2.65
C ASP A 132 30.42 6.58 2.78
N SER A 133 30.79 5.55 3.54
CA SER A 133 29.92 4.39 3.78
C SER A 133 28.65 4.76 4.54
N TRP A 134 28.78 5.61 5.56
CA TRP A 134 27.64 6.14 6.32
C TRP A 134 26.72 6.97 5.43
N ASN A 135 27.28 7.90 4.66
CA ASN A 135 26.53 8.80 3.80
C ASN A 135 25.87 8.06 2.62
N ALA A 136 26.46 6.97 2.13
CA ALA A 136 25.83 6.07 1.16
C ALA A 136 24.59 5.37 1.74
N CYS A 137 24.68 4.83 2.96
CA CYS A 137 23.53 4.24 3.66
C CYS A 137 22.46 5.29 3.96
N ARG A 138 22.87 6.48 4.41
CA ARG A 138 21.99 7.63 4.66
C ARG A 138 21.26 8.04 3.38
N ALA A 139 21.95 8.13 2.25
CA ALA A 139 21.37 8.45 0.96
C ALA A 139 20.36 7.38 0.51
N ALA A 140 20.65 6.09 0.74
CA ALA A 140 19.70 5.01 0.46
C ALA A 140 18.44 5.10 1.34
N MET A 141 18.57 5.48 2.62
CA MET A 141 17.42 5.73 3.50
C MET A 141 16.59 6.95 3.04
N LEU A 142 17.24 8.03 2.57
CA LEU A 142 16.59 9.25 2.10
C LEU A 142 15.95 9.14 0.72
N GLN A 143 16.51 8.33 -0.17
CA GLN A 143 15.91 8.07 -1.48
C GLN A 143 14.54 7.39 -1.36
N GLY A 144 14.20 6.90 -0.15
CA GLY A 144 13.15 5.94 0.05
C GLY A 144 13.58 4.65 -0.65
N ALA A 145 13.54 3.53 0.05
CA ALA A 145 12.98 2.42 -0.67
C ALA A 145 11.57 2.91 -1.01
N ASP A 146 11.38 3.40 -2.25
CA ASP A 146 10.09 3.34 -2.90
C ASP A 146 9.54 1.99 -2.42
N PRO A 147 8.35 1.90 -1.80
CA PRO A 147 7.67 0.64 -1.82
C PRO A 147 7.58 0.41 -3.31
N ASP A 148 8.55 -0.35 -3.82
CA ASP A 148 8.47 -1.11 -5.02
C ASP A 148 7.17 -1.82 -4.73
N PHE A 149 6.07 -1.22 -5.19
CA PHE A 149 5.01 -1.95 -5.78
C PHE A 149 5.74 -2.68 -6.90
N ARG A 150 6.47 -3.73 -6.49
CA ARG A 150 6.29 -5.05 -7.01
C ARG A 150 4.79 -5.08 -7.20
N GLU A 151 4.37 -4.66 -8.39
CA GLU A 151 3.46 -5.44 -9.17
C GLU A 151 3.93 -6.85 -8.85
N ILE A 152 3.26 -7.47 -7.89
CA ILE A 152 3.41 -8.86 -7.66
C ILE A 152 3.02 -9.37 -9.04
N SER A 153 4.01 -9.70 -9.86
CA SER A 153 3.80 -10.16 -11.23
C SER A 153 3.11 -11.53 -11.22
N ASN A 154 2.78 -12.00 -10.01
CA ASN A 154 1.91 -13.10 -9.64
C ASN A 154 0.52 -12.64 -9.18
N SER A 155 0.06 -11.42 -9.53
CA SER A 155 -1.37 -11.21 -9.78
C SER A 155 -1.78 -12.25 -10.81
N SER A 156 -2.73 -13.11 -10.44
CA SER A 156 -3.07 -14.40 -11.03
C SER A 156 -3.49 -14.41 -12.53
N THR A 157 -2.89 -13.62 -13.41
CA THR A 157 -3.35 -13.47 -14.78
C THR A 157 -2.32 -13.69 -15.89
N LYS A 158 -1.00 -13.79 -15.67
CA LYS A 158 -0.07 -13.85 -16.84
C LYS A 158 1.17 -14.77 -16.85
N HIS A 159 1.46 -15.64 -15.86
CA HIS A 159 2.59 -16.57 -15.97
C HIS A 159 2.18 -18.02 -16.33
N PHE A 160 1.99 -18.28 -17.63
CA PHE A 160 2.02 -19.64 -18.17
C PHE A 160 3.45 -20.01 -18.58
N ARG A 161 4.24 -20.60 -17.67
CA ARG A 161 5.42 -21.39 -18.05
C ARG A 161 5.13 -22.87 -17.87
N GLU A 162 5.56 -23.64 -18.86
CA GLU A 162 5.29 -25.05 -19.10
C GLU A 162 5.68 -25.95 -17.94
N ASN A 163 4.71 -26.69 -17.40
CA ASN A 163 4.94 -27.95 -16.69
C ASN A 163 3.98 -28.98 -17.31
N ALA A 164 4.54 -30.05 -17.88
CA ALA A 164 3.86 -30.92 -18.83
C ALA A 164 3.13 -32.13 -18.21
N GLU A 165 2.99 -32.24 -16.89
CA GLU A 165 2.58 -33.53 -16.28
C GLU A 165 1.32 -33.54 -15.41
N THR A 166 0.59 -32.42 -15.32
CA THR A 166 -0.84 -32.44 -14.97
C THR A 166 -1.49 -31.28 -15.72
N SER A 167 -2.38 -31.54 -16.67
CA SER A 167 -3.06 -30.45 -17.41
C SER A 167 -4.11 -29.77 -16.52
N THR A 168 -3.62 -29.02 -15.53
CA THR A 168 -4.33 -28.04 -14.69
C THR A 168 -4.53 -26.70 -15.41
N LYS A 169 -4.25 -26.66 -16.72
CA LYS A 169 -4.30 -25.46 -17.57
C LYS A 169 -5.66 -25.25 -18.24
N CYS A 170 -6.54 -26.26 -18.20
CA CYS A 170 -7.85 -26.18 -18.81
C CYS A 170 -8.86 -25.55 -17.85
N TRP A 171 -9.45 -24.44 -18.27
CA TRP A 171 -10.47 -23.69 -17.51
C TRP A 171 -11.90 -23.99 -17.97
N CYS A 172 -12.10 -25.05 -18.76
CA CYS A 172 -13.44 -25.46 -19.17
C CYS A 172 -14.20 -26.10 -18.01
N ARG A 173 -15.53 -26.04 -18.05
CA ARG A 173 -16.40 -26.58 -16.99
C ARG A 173 -16.18 -28.06 -16.71
N THR A 174 -15.90 -28.87 -17.75
CA THR A 174 -15.62 -30.31 -17.62
C THR A 174 -14.32 -30.60 -16.86
N CYS A 175 -13.26 -29.83 -17.11
CA CYS A 175 -11.96 -30.05 -16.48
C CYS A 175 -11.87 -29.41 -15.10
N ARG A 176 -12.58 -28.29 -14.88
CA ARG A 176 -12.65 -27.59 -13.60
C ARG A 176 -14.11 -27.18 -13.30
N PRO A 177 -14.87 -28.03 -12.61
CA PRO A 177 -16.23 -27.70 -12.22
C PRO A 177 -16.28 -26.52 -11.25
N VAL A 178 -17.20 -25.58 -11.49
CA VAL A 178 -17.51 -24.48 -10.56
C VAL A 178 -18.13 -25.05 -9.29
N THR A 179 -17.54 -24.74 -8.13
CA THR A 179 -18.05 -25.13 -6.82
C THR A 179 -18.40 -23.88 -6.00
N PHE A 180 -19.11 -24.04 -4.88
CA PHE A 180 -19.42 -22.90 -4.00
C PHE A 180 -18.16 -22.17 -3.49
N ALA A 181 -17.05 -22.89 -3.31
CA ALA A 181 -15.78 -22.31 -2.91
C ALA A 181 -15.00 -21.66 -4.08
N ASP A 182 -15.36 -21.97 -5.33
CA ASP A 182 -14.65 -21.55 -6.54
C ASP A 182 -15.64 -20.95 -7.55
N SER A 183 -16.12 -19.75 -7.24
CA SER A 183 -17.17 -19.01 -7.98
C SER A 183 -16.61 -18.23 -9.18
N HIS A 184 -15.85 -18.88 -10.06
CA HIS A 184 -15.28 -18.25 -11.25
C HIS A 184 -16.24 -18.29 -12.46
N PHE A 185 -16.08 -17.34 -13.38
CA PHE A 185 -16.77 -17.36 -14.67
C PHE A 185 -16.06 -18.32 -15.63
N VAL A 186 -16.81 -19.30 -16.16
CA VAL A 186 -16.31 -20.18 -17.22
C VAL A 186 -16.61 -19.54 -18.57
N VAL A 187 -15.55 -19.23 -19.32
CA VAL A 187 -15.62 -18.63 -20.66
C VAL A 187 -14.76 -19.39 -21.65
N CYS A 188 -15.12 -19.32 -22.92
CA CYS A 188 -14.33 -19.95 -23.98
C CYS A 188 -12.96 -19.24 -24.11
N PRO A 189 -11.83 -19.96 -24.05
CA PRO A 189 -10.50 -19.35 -24.22
C PRO A 189 -10.28 -18.76 -25.61
N GLU A 190 -10.99 -19.23 -26.64
CA GLU A 190 -10.82 -18.73 -28.00
C GLU A 190 -11.66 -17.48 -28.30
N CYS A 191 -12.93 -17.45 -27.89
CA CYS A 191 -13.86 -16.35 -28.23
C CYS A 191 -14.35 -15.52 -27.04
N GLY A 192 -14.02 -15.90 -25.80
CA GLY A 192 -14.46 -15.19 -24.58
C GLY A 192 -15.95 -15.36 -24.23
N ASN A 193 -16.74 -16.05 -25.06
CA ASN A 193 -18.17 -16.22 -24.82
C ASN A 193 -18.46 -17.34 -23.81
N LYS A 194 -19.29 -17.03 -22.80
CA LYS A 194 -19.71 -17.99 -21.76
C LYS A 194 -20.64 -19.08 -22.26
N ARG A 195 -21.43 -18.81 -23.31
CA ARG A 195 -22.38 -19.78 -23.88
C ARG A 195 -21.79 -20.64 -24.99
N CYS A 196 -20.53 -20.44 -25.33
CA CYS A 196 -19.86 -21.25 -26.33
C CYS A 196 -19.66 -22.69 -25.81
N PRO A 197 -19.97 -23.74 -26.60
CA PRO A 197 -19.74 -25.14 -26.22
C PRO A 197 -18.30 -25.46 -25.81
N HIS A 198 -17.32 -24.76 -26.39
CA HIS A 198 -15.90 -24.87 -26.05
C HIS A 198 -15.56 -24.37 -24.63
N ALA A 199 -16.40 -23.48 -24.06
CA ALA A 199 -16.28 -23.09 -22.65
C ALA A 199 -16.70 -24.23 -21.70
N ASN A 200 -17.65 -25.07 -22.14
CA ASN A 200 -18.12 -26.20 -21.35
C ASN A 200 -17.12 -27.36 -21.39
N ASP A 201 -16.67 -27.74 -22.58
CA ASP A 201 -15.66 -28.78 -22.80
C ASP A 201 -14.67 -28.32 -23.86
N HIS A 202 -13.37 -28.32 -23.54
CA HIS A 202 -12.30 -27.94 -24.47
C HIS A 202 -12.22 -28.83 -25.72
N ARG A 203 -12.89 -29.99 -25.73
CA ARG A 203 -12.99 -30.88 -26.89
C ARG A 203 -14.05 -30.45 -27.90
N HIS A 204 -14.99 -29.58 -27.51
CA HIS A 204 -15.99 -29.05 -28.44
C HIS A 204 -15.37 -28.01 -29.38
N ALA A 205 -15.94 -27.80 -30.56
CA ALA A 205 -15.50 -26.71 -31.43
C ALA A 205 -15.93 -25.35 -30.87
N CYS A 206 -15.11 -24.31 -31.08
CA CYS A 206 -15.52 -22.95 -30.81
C CYS A 206 -16.50 -22.46 -31.89
N THR A 207 -17.66 -21.99 -31.45
CA THR A 207 -18.73 -21.47 -32.32
C THR A 207 -18.65 -19.96 -32.52
N GLY A 208 -17.83 -19.26 -31.75
CA GLY A 208 -17.78 -17.78 -31.74
C GLY A 208 -19.08 -17.09 -31.27
N SER A 209 -20.09 -17.84 -30.83
CA SER A 209 -21.42 -17.32 -30.49
C SER A 209 -21.67 -17.30 -28.97
N ASN A 210 -22.44 -16.31 -28.52
CA ASN A 210 -22.96 -16.21 -27.15
C ASN A 210 -24.47 -16.50 -27.07
N GLU A 211 -25.07 -17.06 -28.12
CA GLU A 211 -26.49 -17.41 -28.16
C GLU A 211 -26.83 -18.56 -27.20
N PRO A 212 -28.01 -18.56 -26.55
CA PRO A 212 -28.47 -19.70 -25.74
C PRO A 212 -28.81 -20.91 -26.62
N GLY A 213 -28.72 -22.12 -26.06
CA GLY A 213 -29.20 -23.34 -26.72
C GLY A 213 -28.26 -23.94 -27.74
N GLN A 214 -27.00 -23.50 -27.79
CA GLN A 214 -25.98 -24.13 -28.61
C GLN A 214 -25.71 -25.56 -28.13
N GLU A 215 -25.63 -26.52 -29.05
CA GLU A 215 -25.35 -27.92 -28.75
C GLU A 215 -24.01 -28.07 -28.00
N GLY A 216 -24.02 -28.76 -26.86
CA GLY A 216 -22.83 -28.91 -26.01
C GLY A 216 -22.54 -27.74 -25.07
N SER A 217 -23.31 -26.64 -25.12
CA SER A 217 -23.26 -25.54 -24.16
C SER A 217 -23.96 -25.90 -22.85
N ALA A 218 -23.45 -25.36 -21.74
CA ALA A 218 -24.12 -25.47 -20.44
C ALA A 218 -25.39 -24.61 -20.32
N TYR A 219 -25.66 -23.74 -21.30
CA TYR A 219 -26.79 -22.82 -21.31
C TYR A 219 -27.85 -23.26 -22.31
N PRO A 220 -28.97 -23.87 -21.87
CA PRO A 220 -30.01 -24.34 -22.77
C PRO A 220 -30.72 -23.19 -23.50
N ALA A 221 -31.49 -23.54 -24.54
CA ALA A 221 -32.37 -22.59 -25.21
C ALA A 221 -33.41 -22.08 -24.21
N ALA A 222 -33.84 -20.83 -24.39
CA ALA A 222 -34.97 -20.33 -23.62
C ALA A 222 -36.20 -21.23 -23.89
N PRO A 223 -36.98 -21.62 -22.86
CA PRO A 223 -38.20 -22.36 -23.08
C PRO A 223 -39.13 -21.53 -23.99
N GLN A 224 -39.63 -22.15 -25.05
CA GLN A 224 -40.64 -21.51 -25.90
C GLN A 224 -41.87 -21.27 -25.04
N GLN A 225 -42.24 -20.01 -24.85
CA GLN A 225 -43.54 -19.70 -24.27
C GLN A 225 -44.59 -20.21 -25.26
N GLU A 226 -45.27 -21.30 -24.90
CA GLU A 226 -46.47 -21.73 -25.61
C GLU A 226 -47.49 -20.59 -25.52
N VAL A 227 -47.67 -19.90 -26.65
CA VAL A 227 -48.74 -18.92 -26.81
C VAL A 227 -50.04 -19.71 -26.77
N LYS A 228 -50.73 -19.65 -25.64
CA LYS A 228 -52.06 -20.21 -25.43
C LYS A 228 -53.12 -19.13 -25.58
#